data_AF-C0PML3-F1
#
_entry.id   AF-C0PML3-F1
#
_cell.length_a   1.000
_cell.length_b   1.000
_cell.length_c   1.000
_cell.angle_alpha   90.00
_cell.angle_beta   90.00
_cell.angle_gamma   90.00
#
_symmetry.space_group_name_H-M   'P 1'
#
loop_
_entity.id
_entity.type
_entity.pdbx_description
1 polymer ?
#
loop_
_entity_poly.entity_id
_entity_poly.type
_entity_poly.pdbx_seq_one_letter_code
_entity_poly.pdbx_strand_id
1 'polypeptide(L)'
;MLVILISLLSLSRSDISGSNTIRQFFSSLVSLQGIQKNLNMDCLSSTSTDNAYLCFFPQFALANIRTPFFILNSAYDVYQFHHILVPPSSDPGGHWSRCKSDPGGCNATQIATLQGLRSGMLTSLRQFKSKPEAGMFINSCFAHCQSELQDTWFAPNSPSIDNKKIAEVVGDWYFERGAAVEIDCAYPCDSTCRNLIPIDKNGFAGA
;
A
#
# COMPACT_ATOMS: atom_id res chain seq x y z
N MET A 1 6.21 -19.77 -11.52
CA MET A 1 6.69 -18.37 -11.36
C MET A 1 6.05 -17.82 -10.10
N LEU A 2 6.81 -17.15 -9.23
CA LEU A 2 6.30 -16.51 -8.00
C LEU A 2 6.47 -15.00 -8.15
N VAL A 3 5.52 -14.22 -7.64
CA VAL A 3 5.53 -12.74 -7.76
C VAL A 3 5.45 -12.11 -6.37
N ILE A 4 6.33 -11.15 -6.08
CA ILE A 4 6.22 -10.33 -4.86
C ILE A 4 5.72 -8.94 -5.27
N LEU A 5 4.59 -8.53 -4.70
CA LEU A 5 3.99 -7.21 -4.91
C LEU A 5 4.40 -6.31 -3.75
N ILE A 6 5.29 -5.35 -4.02
CA ILE A 6 5.92 -4.49 -3.01
C ILE A 6 5.32 -3.09 -3.10
N SER A 7 4.67 -2.61 -2.03
CA SER A 7 4.10 -1.23 -1.98
C SER A 7 3.13 -0.88 -3.12
N LEU A 8 2.58 -1.88 -3.82
CA LEU A 8 1.67 -1.68 -4.95
C LEU A 8 0.19 -1.57 -4.53
N LEU A 9 -0.14 -1.66 -3.24
CA LEU A 9 -1.52 -1.55 -2.73
C LEU A 9 -2.03 -0.11 -2.68
N SER A 10 -2.02 0.56 -3.83
CA SER A 10 -2.76 1.81 -4.01
C SER A 10 -4.26 1.53 -4.01
N LEU A 11 -5.00 2.15 -3.10
CA LEU A 11 -6.44 2.06 -3.00
C LEU A 11 -7.09 3.10 -3.90
N SER A 12 -8.16 2.69 -4.59
CA SER A 12 -8.99 3.60 -5.36
C SER A 12 -9.93 4.35 -4.42
N ARG A 13 -9.46 5.47 -3.87
CA ARG A 13 -10.12 6.24 -2.81
C ARG A 13 -10.00 7.75 -3.07
N SER A 14 -10.98 8.50 -2.60
CA SER A 14 -10.92 9.96 -2.53
C SER A 14 -9.94 10.46 -1.45
N ASP A 15 -9.31 11.60 -1.71
CA ASP A 15 -8.51 12.33 -0.73
C ASP A 15 -9.37 12.92 0.42
N ILE A 16 -8.73 13.60 1.37
CA ILE A 16 -9.41 14.23 2.51
C ILE A 16 -10.40 15.36 2.13
N SER A 17 -10.34 15.86 0.90
CA SER A 17 -11.30 16.84 0.35
C SER A 17 -12.47 16.17 -0.40
N GLY A 18 -12.44 14.85 -0.57
CA GLY A 18 -13.43 14.08 -1.33
C GLY A 18 -13.11 13.93 -2.82
N SER A 19 -12.01 14.53 -3.30
CA SER A 19 -11.59 14.46 -4.71
C SER A 19 -10.94 13.12 -5.03
N ASN A 20 -11.19 12.58 -6.22
CA ASN A 20 -10.69 11.27 -6.64
C ASN A 20 -9.63 11.40 -7.76
N THR A 21 -8.58 12.15 -7.44
CA THR A 21 -7.48 12.48 -8.35
C THR A 21 -6.73 11.23 -8.84
N ILE A 22 -6.60 10.20 -8.00
CA ILE A 22 -5.89 8.98 -8.38
C ILE A 22 -6.58 8.20 -9.49
N ARG A 23 -7.93 8.17 -9.51
CA ARG A 23 -8.67 7.55 -10.62
C ARG A 23 -8.48 8.31 -11.92
N GLN A 24 -8.51 9.64 -11.86
CA GLN A 24 -8.24 10.47 -13.04
C GLN A 24 -6.83 10.24 -13.56
N PHE A 25 -5.83 10.21 -12.68
CA PHE A 25 -4.44 9.92 -13.04
C PHE A 25 -4.30 8.58 -13.79
N PHE A 26 -4.81 7.47 -13.23
CA PHE A 26 -4.71 6.16 -13.89
C PHE A 26 -5.56 6.06 -15.16
N SER A 27 -6.73 6.73 -15.21
CA SER A 27 -7.54 6.82 -16.42
C SER A 27 -6.78 7.52 -17.55
N SER A 28 -6.18 8.67 -17.26
CA SER A 28 -5.31 9.39 -18.19
C SER A 28 -4.09 8.57 -18.59
N LEU A 29 -3.45 7.86 -17.66
CA LEU A 29 -2.30 6.99 -17.95
C LEU A 29 -2.67 5.87 -18.94
N VAL A 30 -3.77 5.17 -18.70
CA VAL A 30 -4.24 4.08 -19.58
C VAL A 30 -4.55 4.60 -20.99
N SER A 31 -5.24 5.74 -21.07
CA SER A 31 -5.59 6.38 -22.34
C SER A 31 -4.34 6.85 -23.10
N LEU A 32 -3.45 7.58 -22.42
CA LEU A 32 -2.25 8.15 -23.03
C LEU A 32 -1.29 7.08 -23.55
N GLN A 33 -1.08 6.01 -22.78
CA GLN A 33 -0.10 4.97 -23.11
C GLN A 33 -0.70 3.85 -23.99
N GLY A 34 -2.02 3.81 -24.19
CA GLY A 34 -2.68 2.74 -24.97
C GLY A 34 -2.48 1.34 -24.38
N ILE A 35 -2.24 1.26 -23.07
CA ILE A 35 -1.87 0.02 -22.35
C ILE A 35 -3.06 -0.84 -21.94
N GLN A 36 -4.29 -0.43 -22.29
CA GLN A 36 -5.50 -1.21 -22.02
C GLN A 36 -5.38 -2.65 -22.54
N LYS A 37 -4.77 -2.84 -23.72
CA LYS A 37 -4.51 -4.17 -24.33
C LYS A 37 -3.55 -5.06 -23.52
N ASN A 38 -2.79 -4.49 -22.58
CA ASN A 38 -1.82 -5.19 -21.75
C ASN A 38 -2.38 -5.53 -20.36
N LEU A 39 -3.57 -5.04 -20.01
CA LEU A 39 -4.20 -5.35 -18.74
C LEU A 39 -4.75 -6.78 -18.73
N ASN A 40 -4.93 -7.31 -17.52
CA ASN A 40 -5.46 -8.65 -17.33
C ASN A 40 -6.89 -8.75 -17.94
N MET A 41 -7.08 -9.66 -18.89
CA MET A 41 -8.35 -9.82 -19.60
C MET A 41 -9.51 -10.26 -18.69
N ASP A 42 -9.23 -11.08 -17.67
CA ASP A 42 -10.25 -11.49 -16.70
C ASP A 42 -10.72 -10.26 -15.89
N CYS A 43 -9.78 -9.39 -15.49
CA CYS A 43 -10.11 -8.11 -14.85
C CYS A 43 -10.93 -7.20 -15.78
N LEU A 44 -10.50 -7.04 -17.03
CA LEU A 44 -11.24 -6.23 -18.00
C LEU A 44 -12.66 -6.75 -18.23
N SER A 45 -12.87 -8.07 -18.25
CA SER A 45 -14.21 -8.65 -18.41
C SER A 45 -15.15 -8.35 -17.24
N SER A 46 -14.60 -8.11 -16.05
CA SER A 46 -15.34 -7.77 -14.83
C SER A 46 -15.59 -6.27 -14.67
N THR A 47 -15.00 -5.43 -15.54
CA THR A 47 -15.11 -3.97 -15.51
C THR A 47 -15.65 -3.45 -16.84
N SER A 48 -16.33 -2.30 -16.89
CA SER A 48 -16.67 -1.69 -18.18
C SER A 48 -15.40 -1.22 -18.91
N THR A 49 -15.42 -1.18 -20.24
CA THR A 49 -14.31 -0.68 -21.07
C THR A 49 -13.81 0.70 -20.63
N ASP A 50 -14.75 1.60 -20.27
CA ASP A 50 -14.45 2.96 -19.78
C ASP A 50 -13.76 2.98 -18.41
N ASN A 51 -13.73 1.85 -17.72
CA ASN A 51 -13.14 1.68 -16.40
C ASN A 51 -11.97 0.69 -16.39
N ALA A 52 -11.34 0.45 -17.55
CA ALA A 52 -10.16 -0.42 -17.64
C ALA A 52 -9.03 -0.01 -16.66
N TYR A 53 -8.88 1.29 -16.38
CA TYR A 53 -7.92 1.80 -15.41
C TYR A 53 -8.13 1.28 -13.99
N LEU A 54 -9.31 0.75 -13.65
CA LEU A 54 -9.55 0.13 -12.35
C LEU A 54 -8.66 -1.11 -12.14
N CYS A 55 -8.26 -1.79 -13.22
CA CYS A 55 -7.34 -2.93 -13.17
C CYS A 55 -5.90 -2.55 -12.79
N PHE A 56 -5.58 -1.27 -12.57
CA PHE A 56 -4.35 -0.86 -11.90
C PHE A 56 -4.43 -0.96 -10.38
N PHE A 57 -5.64 -0.91 -9.81
CA PHE A 57 -5.82 -0.95 -8.38
C PHE A 57 -5.96 -2.41 -7.93
N PRO A 58 -5.21 -2.84 -6.91
CA PRO A 58 -5.27 -4.20 -6.38
C PRO A 58 -6.67 -4.65 -5.93
N GLN A 59 -7.55 -3.70 -5.62
CA GLN A 59 -8.96 -3.95 -5.32
C GLN A 59 -9.68 -4.73 -6.44
N PHE A 60 -9.29 -4.51 -7.69
CA PHE A 60 -9.88 -5.12 -8.89
C PHE A 60 -8.93 -6.14 -9.53
N ALA A 61 -7.62 -5.86 -9.54
CA ALA A 61 -6.66 -6.67 -10.27
C ALA A 61 -6.38 -8.02 -9.62
N LEU A 62 -6.19 -8.05 -8.29
CA LEU A 62 -5.65 -9.22 -7.58
C LEU A 62 -6.57 -10.45 -7.62
N ALA A 63 -7.89 -10.26 -7.73
CA ALA A 63 -8.84 -11.38 -7.83
C ALA A 63 -8.54 -12.23 -9.08
N ASN A 64 -8.12 -11.54 -10.15
CA ASN A 64 -7.87 -12.06 -11.48
C ASN A 64 -6.42 -12.56 -11.68
N ILE A 65 -5.56 -12.47 -10.67
CA ILE A 65 -4.21 -13.05 -10.71
C ILE A 65 -4.28 -14.54 -10.37
N ARG A 66 -3.78 -15.37 -11.30
CA ARG A 66 -3.70 -16.83 -11.16
C ARG A 66 -2.38 -17.30 -10.57
N THR A 67 -1.29 -16.60 -10.87
CA THR A 67 0.05 -16.93 -10.37
C THR A 67 0.11 -16.71 -8.85
N PRO A 68 0.75 -17.61 -8.07
CA PRO A 68 0.95 -17.37 -6.65
C PRO A 68 1.73 -16.08 -6.42
N PHE A 69 1.30 -15.29 -5.44
CA PHE A 69 1.91 -14.01 -5.13
C PHE A 69 2.02 -13.76 -3.63
N PHE A 70 3.00 -12.94 -3.26
CA PHE A 70 3.19 -12.43 -1.91
C PHE A 70 2.95 -10.93 -1.89
N ILE A 71 2.15 -10.46 -0.94
CA ILE A 71 1.89 -9.04 -0.74
C ILE A 71 2.80 -8.52 0.38
N LEU A 72 3.72 -7.63 0.05
CA LEU A 72 4.48 -6.87 1.03
C LEU A 72 4.02 -5.41 1.00
N ASN A 73 3.37 -4.95 2.06
CA ASN A 73 2.89 -3.58 2.12
C ASN A 73 2.86 -3.07 3.56
N SER A 74 3.23 -1.81 3.78
CA SER A 74 2.93 -1.14 5.04
C SER A 74 1.44 -0.77 5.09
N ALA A 75 0.81 -0.85 6.27
CA ALA A 75 -0.56 -0.39 6.47
C ALA A 75 -0.74 1.13 6.30
N TYR A 76 0.35 1.88 6.46
CA TYR A 76 0.43 3.33 6.34
C TYR A 76 1.50 3.69 5.31
N ASP A 77 1.36 3.16 4.09
CA ASP A 77 2.29 3.43 3.00
C ASP A 77 2.40 4.94 2.75
N VAL A 78 3.61 5.48 2.89
CA VAL A 78 3.85 6.92 2.90
C VAL A 78 3.59 7.56 1.54
N TYR A 79 3.76 6.83 0.44
CA TYR A 79 3.43 7.35 -0.88
C TYR A 79 1.92 7.53 -1.01
N GLN A 80 1.15 6.50 -0.64
CA GLN A 80 -0.30 6.58 -0.63
C GLN A 80 -0.81 7.67 0.33
N PHE A 81 -0.20 7.79 1.52
CA PHE A 81 -0.55 8.83 2.46
C PHE A 81 -0.27 10.24 1.90
N HIS A 82 0.94 10.49 1.40
CA HIS A 82 1.39 11.84 1.02
C HIS A 82 0.84 12.29 -0.33
N HIS A 83 0.62 11.38 -1.29
CA HIS A 83 0.26 11.73 -2.67
C HIS A 83 -1.18 11.38 -3.06
N ILE A 84 -1.84 10.47 -2.34
CA ILE A 84 -3.21 10.05 -2.67
C ILE A 84 -4.19 10.54 -1.59
N LEU A 85 -3.94 10.25 -0.32
CA LEU A 85 -4.87 10.60 0.76
C LEU A 85 -4.81 12.09 1.10
N VAL A 86 -3.61 12.64 1.21
CA VAL A 86 -3.38 14.03 1.57
C VAL A 86 -2.39 14.69 0.61
N PRO A 87 -2.67 14.78 -0.70
CA PRO A 87 -1.83 15.57 -1.61
C PRO A 87 -1.80 17.06 -1.19
N PRO A 88 -0.78 17.84 -1.62
CA PRO A 88 -0.73 19.28 -1.34
C PRO A 88 -1.99 20.05 -1.75
N SER A 89 -2.68 19.60 -2.81
CA SER A 89 -3.93 20.20 -3.28
C SER A 89 -5.11 20.08 -2.32
N SER A 90 -5.12 19.07 -1.44
CA SER A 90 -6.21 18.84 -0.46
C SER A 90 -5.89 19.36 0.94
N ASP A 91 -4.65 19.80 1.19
CA ASP A 91 -4.22 20.42 2.45
C ASP A 91 -3.43 21.73 2.21
N PRO A 92 -4.05 22.75 1.59
CA PRO A 92 -3.36 24.02 1.32
C PRO A 92 -2.96 24.77 2.60
N GLY A 93 -3.64 24.50 3.72
CA GLY A 93 -3.32 25.07 5.04
C GLY A 93 -2.17 24.37 5.77
N GLY A 94 -1.65 23.25 5.25
CA GLY A 94 -0.56 22.50 5.88
C GLY A 94 -0.91 21.88 7.23
N HIS A 95 -2.19 21.56 7.46
CA HIS A 95 -2.65 20.99 8.73
C HIS A 95 -2.08 19.58 8.96
N TRP A 96 -1.69 18.89 7.90
CA TRP A 96 -1.12 17.55 7.94
C TRP A 96 0.41 17.53 7.89
N SER A 97 1.08 18.65 7.67
CA SER A 97 2.54 18.69 7.49
C SER A 97 3.30 18.09 8.68
N ARG A 98 2.84 18.35 9.92
CA ARG A 98 3.42 17.73 11.12
C ARG A 98 3.20 16.21 11.15
N CYS A 99 2.00 15.75 10.83
CA CYS A 99 1.64 14.33 10.82
C CYS A 99 2.37 13.54 9.71
N LYS A 100 2.59 14.16 8.53
CA LYS A 100 3.36 13.57 7.42
C LYS A 100 4.84 13.41 7.74
N SER A 101 5.43 14.38 8.45
CA SER A 101 6.85 14.35 8.82
C SER A 101 7.11 13.47 10.04
N ASP A 102 6.17 13.42 10.98
CA ASP A 102 6.24 12.62 12.20
C ASP A 102 4.84 12.06 12.55
N PRO A 103 4.62 10.73 12.46
CA PRO A 103 3.38 10.09 12.86
C PRO A 103 3.02 10.31 14.34
N GLY A 104 4.00 10.58 15.20
CA GLY A 104 3.77 10.98 16.59
C GLY A 104 3.15 12.37 16.73
N GLY A 105 3.26 13.21 15.69
CA GLY A 105 2.68 14.53 15.63
C GLY A 105 1.24 14.59 15.11
N CYS A 106 0.65 13.46 14.74
CA CYS A 106 -0.74 13.38 14.29
C CYS A 106 -1.73 13.56 15.45
N ASN A 107 -2.78 14.35 15.24
CA ASN A 107 -3.89 14.43 16.18
C ASN A 107 -4.87 13.25 16.03
N ALA A 108 -5.82 13.12 16.96
CA ALA A 108 -6.78 12.01 16.98
C ALA A 108 -7.59 11.86 15.68
N THR A 109 -8.00 12.97 15.07
CA THR A 109 -8.74 12.95 13.80
C THR A 109 -7.86 12.46 12.65
N GLN A 110 -6.61 12.92 12.58
CA GLN A 110 -5.65 12.49 11.57
C GLN A 110 -5.34 10.99 11.69
N ILE A 111 -5.14 10.52 12.92
CA ILE A 111 -4.98 9.09 13.20
C ILE A 111 -6.23 8.32 12.76
N ALA A 112 -7.43 8.77 13.11
CA ALA A 112 -8.67 8.10 12.71
C ALA A 112 -8.81 7.98 11.17
N THR A 113 -8.43 9.03 10.44
CA THR A 113 -8.41 9.00 8.96
C THR A 113 -7.38 7.98 8.42
N LEU A 114 -6.18 7.91 9.01
CA LEU A 114 -5.16 6.91 8.67
C LEU A 114 -5.61 5.48 9.03
N GLN A 115 -6.34 5.29 10.13
CA GLN A 115 -6.97 4.01 10.45
C GLN A 115 -8.04 3.62 9.43
N GLY A 116 -8.75 4.61 8.87
CA GLY A 116 -9.65 4.42 7.74
C GLY A 116 -8.92 3.92 6.50
N LEU A 117 -7.69 4.41 6.24
CA LEU A 117 -6.85 3.92 5.14
C LEU A 117 -6.48 2.45 5.34
N ARG A 118 -5.93 2.10 6.51
CA ARG A 118 -5.61 0.71 6.88
C ARG A 118 -6.82 -0.21 6.74
N SER A 119 -7.98 0.21 7.25
CA SER A 119 -9.21 -0.59 7.21
C SER A 119 -9.70 -0.82 5.78
N GLY A 120 -9.60 0.20 4.92
CA GLY A 120 -9.89 0.08 3.49
C GLY A 120 -8.97 -0.94 2.82
N MET A 121 -7.66 -0.86 3.07
CA MET A 121 -6.69 -1.81 2.54
C MET A 121 -7.00 -3.24 2.97
N LEU A 122 -7.15 -3.49 4.28
CA LEU A 122 -7.44 -4.82 4.80
C LEU A 122 -8.77 -5.37 4.27
N THR A 123 -9.77 -4.52 4.08
CA THR A 123 -11.04 -4.93 3.47
C THR A 123 -10.85 -5.37 2.02
N SER A 124 -10.09 -4.61 1.23
CA SER A 124 -9.74 -5.00 -0.15
C SER A 124 -8.90 -6.28 -0.21
N LEU A 125 -8.19 -6.63 0.86
CA LEU A 125 -7.40 -7.85 0.95
C LEU A 125 -8.19 -9.10 1.40
N ARG A 126 -9.40 -8.95 1.95
CA ARG A 126 -10.21 -10.08 2.47
C ARG A 126 -10.49 -11.15 1.42
N GLN A 127 -10.72 -10.74 0.18
CA GLN A 127 -10.95 -11.63 -0.95
C GLN A 127 -9.74 -12.53 -1.28
N PHE A 128 -8.55 -12.26 -0.73
CA PHE A 128 -7.34 -13.07 -0.95
C PHE A 128 -7.00 -13.99 0.21
N LYS A 129 -7.59 -13.80 1.39
CA LYS A 129 -7.37 -14.70 2.53
C LYS A 129 -7.80 -16.14 2.23
N SER A 130 -8.66 -16.34 1.23
CA SER A 130 -9.10 -17.65 0.75
C SER A 130 -8.19 -18.27 -0.32
N LYS A 131 -7.15 -17.57 -0.81
CA LYS A 131 -6.17 -18.14 -1.76
C LYS A 131 -5.03 -18.81 -0.97
N PRO A 132 -4.97 -20.15 -0.88
CA PRO A 132 -4.02 -20.84 0.00
C PRO A 132 -2.55 -20.63 -0.37
N GLU A 133 -2.27 -20.33 -1.64
CA GLU A 133 -0.91 -20.12 -2.16
C GLU A 133 -0.45 -18.65 -2.06
N ALA A 134 -1.31 -17.73 -1.61
CA ALA A 134 -0.97 -16.33 -1.46
C ALA A 134 -0.39 -16.04 -0.07
N GLY A 135 0.72 -15.29 -0.02
CA GLY A 135 1.29 -14.77 1.22
C GLY A 135 1.03 -13.28 1.38
N MET A 136 1.11 -12.78 2.62
CA MET A 136 1.13 -11.36 2.91
C MET A 136 1.90 -11.02 4.18
N PHE A 137 2.59 -9.88 4.16
CA PHE A 137 3.19 -9.25 5.33
C PHE A 137 2.76 -7.79 5.37
N ILE A 138 1.94 -7.43 6.36
CA ILE A 138 1.36 -6.11 6.52
C ILE A 138 1.71 -5.55 7.89
N ASN A 139 2.75 -4.73 7.99
CA ASN A 139 3.16 -4.07 9.24
C ASN A 139 2.51 -2.69 9.44
N SER A 140 2.56 -2.18 10.68
CA SER A 140 2.01 -0.87 11.06
C SER A 140 2.98 0.30 10.87
N CYS A 141 4.08 0.12 10.13
CA CYS A 141 5.10 1.15 9.99
C CYS A 141 4.68 2.21 8.97
N PHE A 142 5.22 3.41 9.05
CA PHE A 142 5.10 4.42 8.01
C PHE A 142 6.29 4.28 7.07
N ALA A 143 6.12 3.53 5.97
CA ALA A 143 7.22 3.23 5.04
C ALA A 143 6.71 2.97 3.61
N HIS A 144 7.61 3.06 2.63
CA HIS A 144 7.40 2.67 1.23
C HIS A 144 8.58 1.81 0.78
N CYS A 145 8.36 0.79 -0.06
CA CYS A 145 9.39 -0.12 -0.59
C CYS A 145 10.25 -0.84 0.48
N GLN A 146 9.63 -1.62 1.36
CA GLN A 146 10.31 -2.21 2.52
C GLN A 146 11.29 -3.38 2.23
N SER A 147 11.34 -3.88 0.99
CA SER A 147 12.26 -4.97 0.60
C SER A 147 13.61 -4.49 0.08
N GLU A 148 13.77 -3.20 -0.24
CA GLU A 148 14.97 -2.68 -0.89
C GLU A 148 16.11 -2.41 0.09
N LEU A 149 15.79 -2.13 1.35
CA LEU A 149 16.76 -1.81 2.40
C LEU A 149 16.94 -2.99 3.35
N GLN A 150 18.19 -3.37 3.62
CA GLN A 150 18.50 -4.43 4.58
C GLN A 150 17.96 -4.12 5.98
N ASP A 151 17.97 -2.83 6.35
CA ASP A 151 17.45 -2.32 7.61
C ASP A 151 15.97 -2.62 7.83
N THR A 152 15.16 -2.70 6.78
CA THR A 152 13.75 -3.12 6.88
C THR A 152 13.55 -4.59 6.54
N TRP A 153 14.41 -5.17 5.69
CA TRP A 153 14.26 -6.54 5.20
C TRP A 153 14.67 -7.62 6.21
N PHE A 154 15.89 -7.55 6.77
CA PHE A 154 16.45 -8.64 7.60
C PHE A 154 17.59 -8.24 8.57
N ALA A 155 17.81 -6.96 8.86
CA ALA A 155 18.75 -6.53 9.89
C ALA A 155 18.30 -6.97 11.31
N PRO A 156 19.19 -7.01 12.33
CA PRO A 156 18.85 -7.39 13.70
C PRO A 156 17.66 -6.61 14.30
N ASN A 157 17.50 -5.35 13.91
CA ASN A 157 16.46 -4.43 14.38
C ASN A 157 15.51 -3.99 13.25
N SER A 158 15.29 -4.87 12.27
CA SER A 158 14.24 -4.71 11.28
C SER A 158 12.85 -4.81 11.91
N PRO A 159 11.82 -4.21 11.28
CA PRO A 159 10.44 -4.42 11.68
C PRO A 159 10.07 -5.90 11.68
N SER A 160 9.25 -6.30 12.64
CA SER A 160 8.81 -7.69 12.79
C SER A 160 7.40 -7.79 13.34
N ILE A 161 6.65 -8.77 12.86
CA ILE A 161 5.33 -9.14 13.38
C ILE A 161 5.50 -10.49 14.06
N ASP A 162 5.07 -10.61 15.32
CA ASP A 162 5.23 -11.84 16.12
C ASP A 162 6.67 -12.40 16.08
N ASN A 163 7.66 -11.51 16.17
CA ASN A 163 9.11 -11.78 16.08
C ASN A 163 9.60 -12.34 14.73
N LYS A 164 8.80 -12.27 13.67
CA LYS A 164 9.21 -12.63 12.30
C LYS A 164 9.46 -11.40 11.46
N LYS A 165 10.63 -11.34 10.82
CA LYS A 165 11.01 -10.29 9.87
C LYS A 165 10.45 -10.58 8.49
N ILE A 166 10.45 -9.55 7.64
CA ILE A 166 9.94 -9.64 6.27
C ILE A 166 10.62 -10.80 5.51
N ALA A 167 11.95 -10.88 5.54
CA ALA A 167 12.69 -11.90 4.80
C ALA A 167 12.37 -13.33 5.26
N GLU A 168 12.08 -13.53 6.55
CA GLU A 168 11.75 -14.84 7.11
C GLU A 168 10.38 -15.29 6.59
N VAL A 169 9.38 -14.41 6.65
CA VAL A 169 8.02 -14.71 6.19
C VAL A 169 7.97 -14.92 4.68
N VAL A 170 8.68 -14.10 3.91
CA VAL A 170 8.81 -14.29 2.46
C VAL A 170 9.54 -15.60 2.15
N GLY A 171 10.59 -15.93 2.90
CA GLY A 171 11.31 -17.19 2.75
C GLY A 171 10.41 -18.39 3.05
N ASP A 172 9.65 -18.35 4.13
CA ASP A 172 8.74 -19.43 4.50
C ASP A 172 7.62 -19.61 3.49
N TRP A 173 7.10 -18.51 2.92
CA TRP A 173 6.17 -18.57 1.79
C TRP A 173 6.81 -19.21 0.55
N TYR A 174 7.98 -18.74 0.15
CA TYR A 174 8.67 -19.17 -1.08
C TYR A 174 9.02 -20.67 -1.05
N PHE A 175 9.40 -21.18 0.14
CA PHE A 175 9.78 -22.58 0.34
C PHE A 175 8.66 -23.44 0.97
N GLU A 176 7.42 -22.92 1.02
CA GLU A 176 6.24 -23.66 1.51
C GLU A 176 6.39 -24.21 2.94
N ARG A 177 7.04 -23.46 3.85
CA ARG A 177 7.37 -23.88 5.23
C ARG A 177 6.35 -23.49 6.29
N GLY A 178 5.22 -22.88 5.95
CA GLY A 178 4.19 -22.54 6.92
C GLY A 178 3.22 -21.45 6.48
N ALA A 179 2.47 -20.92 7.46
CA ALA A 179 1.55 -19.81 7.23
C ALA A 179 2.32 -18.55 6.84
N ALA A 180 1.96 -17.98 5.69
CA ALA A 180 2.62 -16.82 5.09
C ALA A 180 1.81 -15.52 5.24
N VAL A 181 0.86 -15.47 6.17
CA VAL A 181 -0.07 -14.33 6.34
C VAL A 181 0.16 -13.70 7.70
N GLU A 182 0.90 -12.60 7.71
CA GLU A 182 1.19 -11.78 8.89
C GLU A 182 0.56 -10.40 8.69
N ILE A 183 -0.35 -10.02 9.59
CA ILE A 183 -1.01 -8.71 9.59
C ILE A 183 -0.91 -8.15 10.99
N ASP A 184 -0.22 -7.04 11.11
CA ASP A 184 0.04 -6.35 12.36
C ASP A 184 -1.19 -5.60 12.88
N CYS A 185 -1.10 -5.09 14.10
CA CYS A 185 -2.12 -4.29 14.75
C CYS A 185 -2.30 -2.91 14.08
N ALA A 186 -2.93 -1.96 14.78
CA ALA A 186 -3.09 -0.59 14.30
C ALA A 186 -2.06 0.30 15.02
N TYR A 187 -1.43 1.22 14.29
CA TYR A 187 -0.53 2.22 14.90
C TYR A 187 -1.21 2.88 16.13
N PRO A 188 -0.50 3.07 17.26
CA PRO A 188 0.96 3.01 17.44
C PRO A 188 1.47 1.75 18.16
N CYS A 189 0.96 0.57 17.83
CA CYS A 189 1.30 -0.64 18.59
C CYS A 189 2.69 -1.23 18.33
N ASP A 190 3.22 -1.12 17.11
CA ASP A 190 4.48 -1.79 16.71
C ASP A 190 5.69 -0.91 17.02
N SER A 191 6.41 -1.31 18.08
CA SER A 191 7.65 -0.66 18.53
C SER A 191 8.89 -1.04 17.71
N THR A 192 8.80 -2.04 16.83
CA THR A 192 9.90 -2.48 15.96
C THR A 192 9.98 -1.66 14.68
N CYS A 193 9.01 -0.79 14.44
CA CYS A 193 8.90 -0.04 13.21
C CYS A 193 10.09 0.88 12.93
N ARG A 194 10.64 0.70 11.74
CA ARG A 194 11.60 1.59 11.08
C ARG A 194 10.83 2.44 10.07
N ASN A 195 10.32 3.60 10.52
CA ASN A 195 9.58 4.51 9.64
C ASN A 195 10.52 5.08 8.56
N LEU A 196 10.16 4.89 7.30
CA LEU A 196 10.86 5.41 6.12
C LEU A 196 10.05 6.57 5.54
N ILE A 197 10.13 7.72 6.19
CA ILE A 197 9.37 8.91 5.80
C ILE A 197 10.30 9.81 4.97
N PRO A 198 9.97 10.10 3.70
CA PRO A 198 10.70 11.07 2.91
C PRO A 198 10.68 12.43 3.60
N ILE A 199 11.86 13.00 3.83
CA ILE A 199 11.97 14.38 4.31
C ILE A 199 11.71 15.27 3.10
N ASP A 200 10.63 16.05 3.13
CA ASP A 200 10.42 17.15 2.19
C ASP A 200 11.50 18.21 2.43
N LYS A 201 12.66 18.03 1.80
CA LYS A 201 13.77 18.99 1.89
C LYS A 201 13.54 20.24 1.06
N ASN A 202 12.51 20.30 0.21
CA ASN A 202 12.16 21.50 -0.54
C ASN A 202 10.65 21.58 -0.74
N GLY A 203 10.04 22.66 -0.28
CA GLY A 203 8.70 23.08 -0.68
C GLY A 203 8.67 23.55 -2.14
N PHE A 204 8.88 22.64 -3.09
CA PHE A 204 8.54 22.90 -4.49
C PHE A 204 7.12 22.44 -4.72
N ALA A 205 6.21 23.40 -4.57
CA ALA A 205 4.90 23.35 -5.18
C ALA A 205 5.06 23.18 -6.70
N GLY A 206 4.35 22.20 -7.26
CA GLY A 206 3.82 22.22 -8.63
C GLY A 206 4.83 22.03 -9.77
N ALA A 207 4.63 20.94 -10.50
CA ALA A 207 4.56 20.99 -11.95
C ALA A 207 3.14 20.59 -12.37
#